data_AF-A0A7J9GL88-F1
#
_entry.id   AF-A0A7J9GL88-F1
#
_cell.length_a   1.000
_cell.length_b   1.000
_cell.length_c   1.000
_cell.angle_alpha   90.00
_cell.angle_beta   90.00
_cell.angle_gamma   90.00
#
_symmetry.space_group_name_H-M   'P 1'
#
loop_
_entity.id
_entity.type
_entity.pdbx_description
1 polymer ?
#
loop_
_entity_poly.entity_id
_entity_poly.type
_entity_poly.pdbx_seq_one_letter_code
_entity_poly.pdbx_strand_id
1 'polypeptide(L)'
;GSHAYRDRAAERRALRGGFGLGPGQKNAGSDHDNDPTCIEDAKAEALNMSFGAGSYARRIMEGMGWKEGEALGSTTKGLTEPLQPTGNIGNAGLGWPQTRHR
;
A
#
# COMPACT_ATOMS: atom_id res chain seq x y z
N GLY A 1 35.67 9.72 -36.03
CA GLY A 1 35.56 8.71 -34.96
C GLY A 1 34.15 8.73 -34.44
N SER A 2 33.43 7.62 -34.54
CA SER A 2 32.06 7.49 -34.05
C SER A 2 32.03 7.57 -32.54
N HIS A 3 31.49 8.66 -31.99
CA HIS A 3 31.21 8.74 -30.56
C HIS A 3 29.89 8.01 -30.31
N ALA A 4 29.98 6.73 -29.93
CA ALA A 4 28.80 6.00 -29.49
C ALA A 4 28.21 6.72 -28.26
N TYR A 5 26.90 6.99 -28.30
CA TYR A 5 26.19 7.60 -27.18
C TYR A 5 26.29 6.69 -25.96
N ARG A 6 26.77 7.25 -24.83
CA ARG A 6 26.93 6.54 -23.57
C ARG A 6 25.99 7.11 -22.53
N ASP A 7 24.93 6.36 -22.22
CA ASP A 7 23.94 6.74 -21.22
C ASP A 7 24.44 6.42 -19.80
N ARG A 8 25.11 7.40 -19.19
CA ARG A 8 25.60 7.30 -17.80
C ARG A 8 24.49 7.14 -16.76
N ALA A 9 23.24 7.52 -17.08
CA ALA A 9 22.13 7.36 -16.15
C ALA A 9 21.68 5.90 -16.10
N ALA A 10 21.64 5.22 -17.25
CA ALA A 10 21.37 3.78 -17.33
C ALA A 10 22.44 2.96 -16.58
N GLU A 11 23.73 3.29 -16.76
CA GLU A 11 24.82 2.61 -16.05
C GLU A 11 24.70 2.72 -14.52
N ARG A 12 24.35 3.91 -14.00
CA ARG A 12 24.12 4.11 -12.55
C ARG A 12 22.93 3.31 -12.03
N ARG A 13 21.86 3.15 -12.82
CA ARG A 13 20.72 2.30 -12.44
C ARG A 13 21.12 0.84 -12.34
N ALA A 14 21.88 0.32 -13.32
CA ALA A 14 22.37 -1.06 -13.29
C ALA A 14 23.31 -1.32 -12.11
N LEU A 15 24.22 -0.38 -11.81
CA LEU A 15 25.16 -0.52 -10.71
C LEU A 15 24.49 -0.51 -9.32
N ARG A 16 23.38 0.23 -9.16
CA ARG A 16 22.69 0.41 -7.86
C ARG A 16 21.39 -0.38 -7.72
N GLY A 17 21.11 -1.31 -8.63
CA GLY A 17 19.98 -2.23 -8.50
C GLY A 17 18.61 -1.71 -8.95
N GLY A 18 18.56 -0.69 -9.82
CA GLY A 18 17.32 -0.21 -10.41
C GLY A 18 16.41 0.59 -9.46
N PHE A 19 15.22 0.96 -9.96
CA PHE A 19 14.19 1.63 -9.16
C PHE A 19 13.40 0.59 -8.36
N GLY A 20 13.23 0.84 -7.06
CA GLY A 20 12.40 0.04 -6.18
C GLY A 20 13.22 -0.81 -5.23
N LEU A 21 12.78 -0.86 -3.97
CA LEU A 21 13.46 -1.44 -2.81
C LEU A 21 14.49 -0.48 -2.19
N GLY A 22 13.97 0.47 -1.42
CA GLY A 22 14.75 1.17 -0.41
C GLY A 22 15.30 0.17 0.62
N PRO A 23 16.42 0.51 1.29
CA PRO A 23 17.03 -0.35 2.28
C PRO A 23 16.01 -0.72 3.38
N GLY A 24 15.76 -2.03 3.55
CA GLY A 24 14.83 -2.58 4.54
C GLY A 24 13.54 -3.22 3.99
N GLN A 25 13.28 -3.14 2.67
CA GLN A 25 12.10 -3.79 2.08
C GLN A 25 12.35 -5.29 1.82
N LYS A 26 11.80 -6.16 2.67
CA LYS A 26 11.80 -7.62 2.47
C LYS A 26 10.73 -8.03 1.44
N ASN A 27 11.09 -8.92 0.52
CA ASN A 27 10.14 -9.57 -0.38
C ASN A 27 9.08 -10.26 0.49
N ALA A 28 7.84 -9.78 0.45
CA ALA A 28 6.72 -10.52 1.02
C ALA A 28 6.47 -11.72 0.09
N GLY A 29 7.18 -12.82 0.36
CA GLY A 29 6.79 -14.13 -0.15
C GLY A 29 5.37 -14.39 0.34
N SER A 30 4.47 -14.59 -0.61
CA SER A 30 3.06 -14.91 -0.39
C SER A 30 2.93 -16.34 0.13
N ASP A 31 3.33 -16.57 1.38
CA ASP A 31 3.06 -17.83 2.09
C ASP A 31 1.82 -17.62 2.96
N HIS A 32 0.64 -17.77 2.37
CA HIS A 32 -0.60 -17.92 3.12
C HIS A 32 -1.31 -19.18 2.64
N ASP A 33 -1.60 -20.06 3.60
CA ASP A 33 -2.38 -21.28 3.42
C ASP A 33 -3.68 -20.96 2.65
N ASN A 34 -3.77 -21.49 1.44
CA ASN A 34 -4.79 -21.11 0.47
C ASN A 34 -6.10 -21.85 0.75
N ASP A 35 -6.98 -21.24 1.56
CA ASP A 35 -8.42 -21.50 1.47
C ASP A 35 -8.99 -20.58 0.38
N PRO A 36 -9.39 -21.09 -0.79
CA PRO A 36 -9.69 -20.27 -1.96
C PRO A 36 -10.91 -19.33 -1.76
N THR A 37 -11.83 -19.69 -0.87
CA THR A 37 -13.01 -18.87 -0.55
C THR A 37 -12.64 -17.64 0.28
N CYS A 38 -11.70 -17.77 1.22
CA CYS A 38 -11.26 -16.66 2.07
C CYS A 38 -10.52 -15.58 1.28
N ILE A 39 -9.84 -15.96 0.19
CA ILE A 39 -9.07 -15.06 -0.66
C ILE A 39 -9.98 -14.17 -1.52
N GLU A 40 -11.06 -14.73 -2.07
CA GLU A 40 -12.00 -13.99 -2.91
C GLU A 40 -12.78 -12.96 -2.09
N ASP A 41 -13.26 -13.35 -0.91
CA ASP A 41 -13.94 -12.44 0.03
C ASP A 41 -12.97 -11.37 0.54
N ALA A 42 -11.74 -11.73 0.92
CA ALA A 42 -10.73 -10.76 1.36
C ALA A 42 -10.34 -9.77 0.26
N LYS A 43 -10.28 -10.20 -1.02
CA LYS A 43 -9.96 -9.33 -2.15
C LYS A 43 -11.09 -8.36 -2.45
N ALA A 44 -12.34 -8.81 -2.38
CA ALA A 44 -13.51 -7.94 -2.54
C ALA A 44 -13.61 -6.91 -1.40
N GLU A 45 -13.30 -7.33 -0.17
CA GLU A 45 -13.33 -6.47 1.02
C GLU A 45 -12.16 -5.49 1.10
N ALA A 46 -10.97 -5.85 0.59
CA ALA A 46 -9.82 -4.95 0.56
C ALA A 46 -10.03 -3.69 -0.31
N LEU A 47 -10.98 -3.74 -1.25
CA LEU A 47 -11.39 -2.57 -2.04
C LEU A 47 -12.40 -1.69 -1.30
N ASN A 48 -12.99 -2.17 -0.20
CA ASN A 48 -13.95 -1.43 0.59
C ASN A 48 -13.26 -0.71 1.75
N MET A 49 -13.64 0.55 1.99
CA MET A 49 -13.09 1.38 3.07
C MET A 49 -13.49 0.89 4.48
N SER A 50 -14.40 -0.07 4.56
CA SER A 50 -14.82 -0.72 5.80
C SER A 50 -14.90 -2.24 5.61
N PHE A 51 -14.68 -2.98 6.70
CA PHE A 51 -15.02 -4.40 6.78
C PHE A 51 -16.51 -4.59 6.49
N GLY A 52 -16.90 -5.44 5.53
CA GLY A 52 -18.31 -5.63 5.16
C GLY A 52 -19.15 -6.33 6.24
N ALA A 53 -20.49 -6.23 6.15
CA ALA A 53 -21.40 -6.96 7.03
C ALA A 53 -21.25 -8.48 6.83
N GLY A 54 -20.70 -9.17 7.82
CA GLY A 54 -20.36 -10.60 7.73
C GLY A 54 -18.92 -10.90 7.33
N SER A 55 -18.06 -9.89 7.20
CA SER A 55 -16.64 -10.06 6.88
C SER A 55 -15.90 -10.94 7.89
N TYR A 56 -15.02 -11.80 7.37
CA TYR A 56 -14.20 -12.68 8.20
C TYR A 56 -13.28 -11.88 9.13
N ALA A 57 -12.68 -10.80 8.62
CA ALA A 57 -11.82 -9.91 9.40
C ALA A 57 -12.56 -9.26 10.57
N ARG A 58 -13.82 -8.82 10.37
CA ARG A 58 -14.65 -8.30 11.45
C ARG A 58 -14.91 -9.34 12.52
N ARG A 59 -15.25 -10.58 12.13
CA ARG A 59 -15.48 -11.68 13.09
C ARG A 59 -14.25 -11.95 13.97
N ILE A 60 -13.05 -11.88 13.40
CA ILE A 60 -11.81 -12.04 14.18
C ILE A 60 -11.63 -10.89 15.16
N MET A 61 -11.76 -9.64 14.71
CA MET A 61 -11.57 -8.46 15.57
C MET A 61 -12.59 -8.41 16.70
N GLU A 62 -13.86 -8.70 16.41
CA GLU A 62 -14.91 -8.81 17.43
C GLU A 62 -14.58 -9.89 18.46
N GLY A 63 -14.05 -11.04 18.02
CA GLY A 63 -13.55 -12.09 18.92
C GLY A 63 -12.38 -11.64 19.81
N MET A 64 -11.62 -10.62 19.41
CA MET A 64 -10.57 -9.99 20.21
C MET A 64 -11.09 -8.88 21.14
N GLY A 65 -12.40 -8.61 21.14
CA GLY A 65 -13.05 -7.60 21.97
C GLY A 65 -13.20 -6.22 21.32
N TRP A 66 -12.83 -6.08 20.05
CA TRP A 66 -13.12 -4.86 19.28
C TRP A 66 -14.62 -4.78 18.94
N LYS A 67 -15.16 -3.56 18.80
CA LYS A 67 -16.56 -3.34 18.44
C LYS A 67 -16.65 -2.40 17.24
N GLU A 68 -17.67 -2.59 16.41
CA GLU A 68 -17.90 -1.72 15.26
C GLU A 68 -18.01 -0.24 15.70
N GLY A 69 -17.22 0.62 15.05
CA GLY A 69 -17.13 2.05 15.37
C GLY A 69 -16.14 2.43 16.46
N GLU A 70 -15.49 1.46 17.12
CA GLU A 70 -14.47 1.73 18.14
C GLU A 70 -13.07 1.85 17.51
N ALA A 71 -12.27 2.80 18.00
CA ALA A 71 -10.89 2.90 17.56
C ALA A 71 -10.00 1.89 18.30
N LEU A 72 -8.96 1.42 17.62
CA LEU A 72 -8.01 0.47 18.20
C LEU A 72 -7.06 1.13 19.21
N GLY A 73 -6.48 0.31 20.09
CA GLY A 73 -5.46 0.70 21.08
C GLY A 73 -6.00 0.77 22.51
N SER A 74 -5.09 0.82 23.49
CA SER A 74 -5.43 0.74 24.92
C SER A 74 -6.29 1.90 25.43
N THR A 75 -6.24 3.06 24.77
CA THR A 75 -6.99 4.27 25.16
C THR A 75 -8.13 4.59 24.20
N THR A 76 -8.37 3.75 23.18
CA THR A 76 -9.43 3.91 22.16
C THR A 76 -9.44 5.28 21.47
N LYS A 77 -8.27 5.94 21.39
CA LYS A 77 -8.05 7.24 20.72
C LYS A 77 -7.43 7.11 19.33
N GLY A 78 -7.46 5.92 18.74
CA GLY A 78 -6.98 5.68 17.38
C GLY A 78 -7.87 6.34 16.32
N LEU A 79 -7.48 6.20 15.05
CA LEU A 79 -8.32 6.58 13.92
C LEU A 79 -9.36 5.48 13.66
N THR A 80 -10.61 5.88 13.48
CA THR A 80 -11.72 4.99 13.09
C THR A 80 -11.82 4.84 11.57
N GLU A 81 -11.44 5.90 10.84
CA GLU A 81 -11.47 5.93 9.39
C GLU A 81 -10.07 5.71 8.80
N PRO A 82 -9.94 4.92 7.72
CA PRO A 82 -8.67 4.75 7.02
C PRO A 82 -8.13 6.06 6.44
N LEU A 83 -6.81 6.27 6.55
CA LEU A 83 -6.14 7.39 5.91
C LEU A 83 -6.21 7.27 4.39
N GLN A 84 -6.57 8.36 3.73
CA GLN A 84 -6.60 8.43 2.28
C GLN A 84 -5.18 8.70 1.75
N PRO A 85 -4.55 7.75 1.04
CA PRO A 85 -3.24 7.97 0.47
C PRO A 85 -3.35 8.97 -0.70
N THR A 86 -2.49 9.99 -0.70
CA THR A 86 -2.31 10.84 -1.88
C THR A 86 -1.22 10.21 -2.75
N GLY A 87 -1.63 9.62 -3.88
CA GLY A 87 -0.70 9.02 -4.84
C GLY A 87 0.04 10.08 -5.67
N ASN A 88 1.24 9.75 -6.15
CA ASN A 88 1.93 10.60 -7.11
C ASN A 88 1.19 10.60 -8.45
N ILE A 89 1.19 11.74 -9.15
CA ILE A 89 0.68 11.85 -10.50
C ILE A 89 1.82 11.51 -11.47
N GLY A 90 1.79 10.30 -12.04
CA GLY A 90 2.84 9.81 -12.92
C GLY A 90 4.23 9.84 -12.24
N ASN A 91 5.16 10.60 -12.82
CA ASN A 91 6.52 10.78 -12.31
C ASN A 91 6.77 12.22 -11.79
N ALA A 92 5.71 12.93 -11.38
CA ALA A 92 5.85 14.29 -10.88
C ALA A 92 6.81 14.34 -9.67
N GLY A 93 7.62 15.40 -9.62
CA GLY A 93 8.50 15.67 -8.49
C GLY A 93 7.70 16.18 -7.29
N LEU A 94 8.28 16.06 -6.09
CA LEU A 94 7.70 16.63 -4.87
C LEU A 94 7.49 18.15 -5.03
N GLY A 95 6.31 18.63 -4.67
CA GLY A 95 5.95 20.05 -4.81
C GLY A 95 5.49 20.47 -6.21
N TRP A 96 5.35 19.55 -7.16
CA TRP A 96 4.74 19.86 -8.46
C TRP A 96 3.32 20.42 -8.25
N PRO A 97 3.00 21.63 -8.76
CA PRO A 97 1.70 22.24 -8.54
C PRO A 97 0.63 21.41 -9.24
N GLN A 98 -0.23 20.78 -8.44
CA GLN A 98 -1.38 20.01 -8.93
C GLN A 98 -2.42 20.90 -9.61
N THR A 99 -2.41 22.19 -9.27
CA THR A 99 -3.34 23.19 -9.79
C THR A 99 -2.58 24.45 -10.21
N ARG A 100 -2.56 24.73 -11.52
CA ARG A 100 -2.46 26.12 -11.98
C ARG A 100 -3.90 26.60 -12.17
N HIS A 101 -4.59 26.91 -11.08
CA HIS A 101 -5.83 27.67 -11.21
C HIS A 101 -5.47 29.10 -11.63
N ARG A 102 -6.08 29.53 -12.73
CA ARG A 102 -6.02 30.89 -13.28
C ARG A 102 -6.99 31.79 -12.53
#